data_AF-A0A7Y9WPJ5-F1
#
_entry.id   AF-A0A7Y9WPJ5-F1
#
_cell.length_a   1.000
_cell.length_b   1.000
_cell.length_c   1.000
_cell.angle_alpha   90.00
_cell.angle_beta   90.00
_cell.angle_gamma   90.00
#
_symmetry.space_group_name_H-M   'P 1'
#
loop_
_entity.id
_entity.type
_entity.pdbx_description
1 polymer ?
#
loop_
_entity_poly.entity_id
_entity_poly.type
_entity_poly.pdbx_seq_one_letter_code
_entity_poly.pdbx_strand_id
1 'polypeptide(L)'
;MEKETAAIVGEFVQFVADLRAQQNAGTVGFEGDNIAEIIGRQAQAVAESFLGENALSLLMHCAKMVLGFLIAAEQSAMPVAASQENIALVITKTAEALEA
;
A
#
# COMPACT_ATOMS: atom_id res chain seq x y z
N MET A 1 -20.02 -4.42 2.48
CA MET A 1 -19.36 -3.17 2.06
C MET A 1 -18.09 -2.96 2.86
N GLU A 2 -18.13 -2.61 4.14
CA GLU A 2 -16.91 -2.36 4.96
C GLU A 2 -15.86 -3.49 4.93
N LYS A 3 -16.31 -4.75 5.10
CA LYS A 3 -15.40 -5.92 5.02
C LYS A 3 -14.82 -6.18 3.64
N GLU A 4 -15.48 -5.70 2.59
CA GLU A 4 -15.07 -5.86 1.19
C GLU A 4 -14.05 -4.79 0.80
N THR A 5 -14.28 -3.53 1.18
CA THR A 5 -13.33 -2.44 0.98
C THR A 5 -12.01 -2.69 1.69
N ALA A 6 -12.04 -3.12 2.95
CA ALA A 6 -10.82 -3.46 3.69
C ALA A 6 -10.05 -4.64 3.08
N ALA A 7 -10.75 -5.60 2.46
CA ALA A 7 -10.11 -6.68 1.73
C ALA A 7 -9.42 -6.18 0.46
N ILE A 8 -10.10 -5.35 -0.34
CA ILE A 8 -9.53 -4.73 -1.56
C ILE A 8 -8.29 -3.89 -1.23
N VAL A 9 -8.37 -3.05 -0.19
CA VAL A 9 -7.23 -2.27 0.29
C VAL A 9 -6.10 -3.19 0.78
N GLY A 10 -6.44 -4.27 1.49
CA GLY A 10 -5.48 -5.27 1.94
C GLY A 10 -4.72 -5.94 0.80
N GLU A 11 -5.41 -6.32 -0.28
CA GLU A 11 -4.80 -6.88 -1.50
C GLU A 11 -3.86 -5.87 -2.17
N PHE A 12 -4.27 -4.60 -2.25
CA PHE A 12 -3.41 -3.53 -2.75
C PHE A 12 -2.15 -3.33 -1.89
N VAL A 13 -2.28 -3.38 -0.56
CA VAL A 13 -1.15 -3.30 0.37
C VAL A 13 -0.22 -4.49 0.23
N GLN A 14 -0.75 -5.70 0.08
CA GLN A 14 0.06 -6.89 -0.17
C GLN A 14 0.85 -6.76 -1.48
N PHE A 15 0.21 -6.27 -2.54
CA PHE A 15 0.88 -5.98 -3.80
C PHE A 15 2.05 -5.00 -3.62
N VAL A 16 1.87 -3.91 -2.87
CA VAL A 16 2.94 -2.95 -2.55
C VAL A 16 4.10 -3.62 -1.80
N ALA A 17 3.80 -4.49 -0.83
CA ALA A 17 4.81 -5.23 -0.08
C ALA A 17 5.60 -6.20 -0.98
N ASP A 18 4.92 -6.87 -1.92
CA ASP A 18 5.55 -7.78 -2.88
C ASP A 18 6.52 -7.03 -3.80
N LEU A 19 6.15 -5.82 -4.27
CA LEU A 19 7.06 -4.98 -5.06
C LEU A 19 8.31 -4.59 -4.28
N ARG A 20 8.17 -4.22 -3.01
CA ARG A 20 9.32 -3.94 -2.14
C ARG A 20 10.21 -5.18 -1.97
N ALA A 21 9.60 -6.36 -1.83
CA ALA A 21 10.35 -7.61 -1.75
C ALA A 21 11.13 -7.90 -3.05
N GLN A 22 10.52 -7.67 -4.22
CA GLN A 22 11.21 -7.78 -5.52
C GLN A 22 12.37 -6.78 -5.65
N GLN A 23 12.18 -5.54 -5.18
CA GLN A 23 13.25 -4.54 -5.12
C GLN A 23 14.44 -5.03 -4.30
N ASN A 24 14.16 -5.53 -3.09
CA ASN A 24 15.19 -6.01 -2.17
C ASN A 24 15.90 -7.26 -2.70
N ALA A 25 15.22 -8.07 -3.52
CA ALA A 25 15.81 -9.22 -4.19
C ALA A 25 16.71 -8.85 -5.39
N GLY A 26 16.73 -7.57 -5.80
CA GLY A 26 17.48 -7.12 -6.96
C GLY A 26 16.87 -7.59 -8.28
N THR A 27 15.56 -7.86 -8.32
CA THR A 27 14.86 -8.28 -9.54
C THR A 27 14.90 -7.17 -10.58
N VAL A 28 15.43 -7.47 -11.77
CA VAL A 28 15.49 -6.54 -12.90
C VAL A 28 14.08 -6.04 -13.25
N GLY A 29 13.92 -4.72 -13.39
CA GLY A 29 12.62 -4.09 -13.68
C GLY A 29 11.82 -3.69 -12.44
N PHE A 30 12.33 -3.94 -11.24
CA PHE A 30 11.73 -3.51 -9.96
C PHE A 30 12.61 -2.47 -9.25
N GLU A 31 13.28 -1.61 -10.01
CA GLU A 31 14.00 -0.45 -9.48
C GLU A 31 13.01 0.59 -8.91
N GLY A 32 13.50 1.50 -8.07
CA GLY A 32 12.64 2.42 -7.29
C GLY A 32 11.63 3.22 -8.12
N ASP A 33 12.08 3.80 -9.25
CA ASP A 33 11.22 4.59 -10.13
C ASP A 33 10.18 3.70 -10.85
N ASN A 34 10.56 2.47 -11.22
CA ASN A 34 9.67 1.49 -11.86
C ASN A 34 8.58 1.03 -10.89
N ILE A 35 8.92 0.80 -9.61
CA ILE A 35 7.94 0.43 -8.58
C ILE A 35 6.92 1.56 -8.36
N ALA A 36 7.36 2.81 -8.33
CA ALA A 36 6.44 3.94 -8.16
C ALA A 36 5.42 4.01 -9.30
N GLU A 37 5.84 3.77 -10.54
CA GLU A 37 4.94 3.71 -11.69
C GLU A 37 3.97 2.53 -11.61
N ILE A 38 4.46 1.34 -11.26
CA ILE A 38 3.63 0.13 -11.10
C ILE A 38 2.56 0.34 -10.01
N ILE A 39 2.95 0.89 -8.86
CA ILE A 39 2.02 1.22 -7.77
C ILE A 39 0.97 2.22 -8.25
N GLY A 40 1.37 3.27 -8.97
CA GLY A 40 0.44 4.28 -9.50
C GLY A 40 -0.61 3.68 -10.43
N ARG A 41 -0.21 2.78 -11.33
CA ARG A 41 -1.14 2.07 -12.23
C ARG A 41 -2.10 1.16 -11.47
N GLN A 42 -1.61 0.42 -10.47
CA GLN A 42 -2.47 -0.43 -9.65
C GLN A 42 -3.43 0.39 -8.80
N ALA A 43 -2.96 1.50 -8.20
CA ALA A 43 -3.79 2.39 -7.41
C ALA A 43 -4.92 3.00 -8.27
N GLN A 44 -4.62 3.36 -9.53
CA GLN A 44 -5.63 3.84 -10.48
C GLN A 44 -6.69 2.76 -10.78
N ALA A 45 -6.27 1.53 -11.09
CA ALA A 45 -7.19 0.43 -11.37
C ALA A 45 -8.09 0.10 -10.16
N VAL A 46 -7.52 0.13 -8.95
CA VAL A 46 -8.29 -0.08 -7.71
C VAL A 46 -9.24 1.09 -7.45
N ALA A 47 -8.79 2.33 -7.66
CA ALA A 47 -9.60 3.55 -7.48
C ALA A 47 -10.86 3.55 -8.34
N GLU A 48 -10.82 2.98 -9.55
CA GLU A 48 -11.99 2.86 -10.44
C GLU A 48 -13.14 2.01 -9.85
N SER A 49 -12.85 1.21 -8.82
CA SER A 49 -13.87 0.44 -8.08
C SER A 49 -14.61 1.28 -7.04
N PHE A 50 -14.18 2.52 -6.79
CA PHE A 50 -14.73 3.40 -5.76
C PHE A 50 -15.36 4.64 -6.39
N LEU A 51 -16.44 5.13 -5.78
CA LEU A 51 -17.17 6.32 -6.25
C LEU A 51 -16.56 7.64 -5.73
N GLY A 52 -15.58 7.57 -4.82
CA GLY A 52 -14.97 8.74 -4.19
C GLY A 52 -13.98 9.47 -5.10
N GLU A 53 -14.15 10.79 -5.26
CA GLU A 53 -13.28 11.64 -6.10
C GLU A 53 -11.80 11.63 -5.69
N ASN A 54 -11.50 11.22 -4.45
CA ASN A 54 -10.16 11.17 -3.87
C ASN A 54 -9.58 9.75 -3.77
N ALA A 55 -10.26 8.71 -4.29
CA ALA A 55 -9.87 7.31 -4.07
C ALA A 55 -8.42 7.01 -4.48
N LEU A 56 -8.00 7.49 -5.66
CA LEU A 56 -6.61 7.36 -6.11
C LEU A 56 -5.63 7.98 -5.11
N SER A 57 -5.93 9.19 -4.61
CA SER A 57 -5.04 9.90 -3.69
C SER A 57 -4.93 9.18 -2.35
N LEU A 58 -6.04 8.61 -1.85
CA LEU A 58 -6.07 7.78 -0.64
C LEU A 58 -5.23 6.51 -0.80
N LEU A 59 -5.35 5.81 -1.94
CA LEU A 59 -4.59 4.60 -2.23
C LEU A 59 -3.09 4.91 -2.39
N MET A 60 -2.72 5.99 -3.08
CA MET A 60 -1.32 6.42 -3.18
C MET A 60 -0.73 6.80 -1.82
N HIS A 61 -1.52 7.45 -0.95
CA HIS A 61 -1.11 7.74 0.41
C HIS A 61 -0.92 6.46 1.25
N CYS A 62 -1.86 5.51 1.12
CA CYS A 62 -1.77 4.19 1.73
C CYS A 62 -0.46 3.48 1.32
N ALA A 63 -0.16 3.39 0.03
CA ALA A 63 1.08 2.78 -0.47
C ALA A 63 2.34 3.45 0.08
N LYS A 64 2.37 4.80 0.13
CA LYS A 64 3.48 5.56 0.70
C LYS A 64 3.71 5.20 2.18
N MET A 65 2.64 5.12 2.97
CA MET A 65 2.74 4.79 4.39
C MET A 65 3.23 3.36 4.60
N VAL A 66 2.70 2.40 3.83
CA VAL A 66 3.13 0.99 3.87
C VAL A 66 4.61 0.86 3.55
N LEU A 67 5.08 1.45 2.45
CA LEU A 67 6.51 1.46 2.10
C LEU A 67 7.36 2.08 3.22
N GLY A 68 6.90 3.18 3.80
CA GLY A 68 7.58 3.83 4.93
C GLY A 68 7.76 2.90 6.13
N PHE A 69 6.71 2.15 6.50
CA PHE A 69 6.79 1.19 7.61
C PHE A 69 7.68 -0.01 7.30
N LEU A 70 7.58 -0.58 6.09
CA LEU A 70 8.45 -1.67 5.64
C LEU A 70 9.92 -1.25 5.69
N ILE A 71 10.25 -0.09 5.12
CA ILE A 71 11.62 0.46 5.13
C ILE A 71 12.10 0.72 6.56
N ALA A 72 11.26 1.29 7.43
CA ALA A 72 11.63 1.53 8.81
C ALA A 72 11.92 0.23 9.57
N ALA A 73 11.17 -0.83 9.32
CA ALA A 73 11.41 -2.15 9.89
C ALA A 73 12.72 -2.78 9.37
N GLU A 74 12.95 -2.74 8.06
CA GLU A 74 14.17 -3.24 7.41
C GLU A 74 15.43 -2.53 7.95
N GLN A 75 15.34 -1.22 8.18
CA GLN A 75 16.44 -0.40 8.70
C GLN A 75 16.56 -0.45 10.23
N SER A 76 15.79 -1.30 10.91
CA SER A 76 15.75 -1.40 12.38
C SER A 76 15.40 -0.08 13.09
N ALA A 77 14.78 0.86 12.38
CA ALA A 77 14.24 2.11 12.94
C ALA A 77 12.88 1.88 13.64
N MET A 78 12.23 0.74 13.36
CA MET A 78 10.99 0.31 13.98
C MET A 78 10.99 -1.21 14.19
N PRO A 79 10.42 -1.75 15.30
CA PRO A 79 10.20 -3.19 15.44
C PRO A 79 9.25 -3.73 14.36
N VAL A 80 9.52 -4.93 13.85
CA VAL A 80 8.69 -5.59 12.82
C VAL A 80 7.22 -5.69 13.25
N ALA A 81 6.95 -6.07 14.51
CA ALA A 81 5.59 -6.15 15.04
C ALA A 81 4.87 -4.80 15.00
N ALA A 82 5.54 -3.72 15.41
CA ALA A 82 4.98 -2.37 15.36
C ALA A 82 4.73 -1.90 13.92
N SER A 83 5.60 -2.26 12.98
CA SER A 83 5.38 -1.98 11.55
C SER A 83 4.13 -2.70 11.04
N GLN A 84 3.93 -3.97 11.41
CA GLN A 84 2.76 -4.76 10.99
C GLN A 84 1.46 -4.18 11.57
N GLU A 85 1.46 -3.78 12.84
CA GLU A 85 0.31 -3.11 13.48
C GLU A 85 -0.05 -1.80 12.76
N ASN A 86 0.96 -0.99 12.42
CA ASN A 86 0.74 0.27 11.71
C ASN A 86 0.22 0.05 10.27
N ILE A 87 0.71 -0.98 9.58
CA ILE A 87 0.20 -1.36 8.24
C ILE A 87 -1.28 -1.78 8.34
N ALA A 88 -1.65 -2.59 9.33
CA ALA A 88 -3.04 -2.96 9.56
C ALA A 88 -3.92 -1.73 9.83
N LEU A 89 -3.43 -0.77 10.62
CA LEU A 89 -4.15 0.49 10.87
C LEU A 89 -4.32 1.32 9.58
N VAL A 90 -3.30 1.39 8.73
CA VAL A 90 -3.38 2.08 7.43
C VAL A 90 -4.45 1.45 6.54
N ILE A 91 -4.53 0.11 6.48
CA ILE A 91 -5.57 -0.60 5.72
C ILE A 91 -6.95 -0.18 6.23
N THR A 92 -7.19 -0.28 7.54
CA THR A 92 -8.48 0.08 8.15
C THR A 92 -8.85 1.54 7.87
N LYS A 93 -7.93 2.48 8.09
CA LYS A 93 -8.19 3.91 7.91
C LYS A 93 -8.41 4.31 6.46
N THR A 94 -7.70 3.68 5.54
CA THR A 94 -7.89 3.91 4.10
C THR A 94 -9.24 3.34 3.65
N ALA A 95 -9.62 2.17 4.15
CA ALA A 95 -10.92 1.57 3.85
C ALA A 95 -12.08 2.45 4.36
N GLU A 96 -12.02 2.90 5.61
CA GLU A 96 -13.00 3.84 6.18
C GLU A 96 -13.12 5.11 5.33
N ALA A 97 -12.00 5.65 4.83
CA ALA A 97 -11.98 6.87 4.03
C ALA A 97 -12.52 6.69 2.60
N LEU A 98 -12.43 5.49 2.03
CA LEU A 98 -12.96 5.17 0.70
C LEU A 98 -14.48 4.95 0.70
N GLU A 99 -15.08 4.70 1.86
CA GLU A 99 -16.52 4.52 2.03
C GLU A 99 -17.27 5.79 2.44
N ALA A 100 -16.54 6.85 2.81
CA ALA A 100 -17.07 8.14 3.24
C ALA A 100 -17.46 9.04 2.06
#